data_AF-A0A6G6X1E9-F1
#
_entry.id   AF-A0A6G6X1E9-F1
#
_cell.length_a   1.000
_cell.length_b   1.000
_cell.length_c   1.000
_cell.angle_alpha   90.00
_cell.angle_beta   90.00
_cell.angle_gamma   90.00
#
_symmetry.space_group_name_H-M   'P 1'
#
loop_
_entity.id
_entity.type
_entity.pdbx_description
1 polymer ?
#
loop_
_entity_poly.entity_id
_entity_poly.type
_entity_poly.pdbx_seq_one_letter_code
_entity_poly.pdbx_strand_id
1 'polypeptide(L)'
;MVKRKFDLIVMLVCMGLLGYFGWHGYYGPRSFDHRDALAAKAEALNVKVAAIRDERQALERKVSLMRPQSIDPDMLDELARSTLDFGKPGELIVKLPN
;
A
#
# COMPACT_ATOMS: atom_id res chain seq x y z
N MET A 1 5.30 -4.93 -69.51
CA MET A 1 5.53 -5.97 -68.48
C MET A 1 6.14 -5.45 -67.18
N VAL A 2 7.02 -4.45 -67.19
CA VAL A 2 7.72 -3.95 -65.97
C VAL A 2 6.75 -3.33 -64.95
N LYS A 3 5.76 -2.53 -65.38
CA LYS A 3 4.77 -1.92 -64.48
C LYS A 3 3.99 -2.96 -63.65
N ARG A 4 3.50 -4.03 -64.29
CA ARG A 4 2.78 -5.12 -63.61
C ARG A 4 3.64 -5.87 -62.57
N LYS A 5 4.96 -5.96 -62.77
CA LYS A 5 5.87 -6.58 -61.80
C LYS A 5 6.10 -5.67 -60.59
N PHE A 6 6.21 -4.36 -60.81
CA PHE A 6 6.35 -3.38 -59.74
C PHE A 6 5.10 -3.35 -58.83
N ASP A 7 3.91 -3.32 -59.43
CA ASP A 7 2.65 -3.30 -58.66
C ASP A 7 2.50 -4.55 -57.77
N LEU A 8 2.89 -5.73 -58.28
CA LEU A 8 2.87 -6.98 -57.50
C LEU A 8 3.88 -6.97 -56.35
N ILE A 9 5.07 -6.40 -56.56
CA ILE A 9 6.09 -6.25 -55.50
C ILE A 9 5.56 -5.32 -54.40
N VAL A 10 5.00 -4.17 -54.77
CA VAL A 10 4.42 -3.21 -53.83
C VAL A 10 3.28 -3.86 -53.02
N MET A 11 2.39 -4.61 -53.68
CA MET A 11 1.29 -5.29 -53.02
C MET A 11 1.78 -6.32 -51.99
N LEU A 12 2.80 -7.13 -52.34
CA LEU A 12 3.38 -8.11 -51.42
C LEU A 12 4.08 -7.44 -50.23
N VAL A 13 4.80 -6.35 -50.46
CA VAL A 13 5.43 -5.58 -49.38
C VAL A 13 4.39 -4.97 -48.44
N CYS A 14 3.33 -4.36 -48.97
CA CYS A 14 2.24 -3.82 -48.17
C CYS A 14 1.55 -4.91 -47.34
N MET A 15 1.30 -6.09 -47.93
CA MET A 15 0.70 -7.22 -47.22
C MET A 15 1.60 -7.75 -46.10
N GLY A 16 2.92 -7.82 -46.33
CA GLY A 16 3.90 -8.19 -45.31
C GLY A 16 3.95 -7.17 -44.16
N LEU A 17 3.94 -5.88 -44.47
CA LEU A 17 3.90 -4.81 -43.47
C LEU A 17 2.61 -4.87 -42.64
N LEU A 18 1.45 -5.04 -43.27
CA LEU A 18 0.17 -5.18 -42.56
C LEU A 18 0.16 -6.41 -41.64
N GLY A 19 0.70 -7.54 -42.09
CA GLY A 19 0.86 -8.73 -41.25
C GLY A 19 1.80 -8.49 -40.05
N TYR A 20 2.94 -7.85 -40.29
CA TYR A 20 3.91 -7.50 -39.24
C TYR A 20 3.30 -6.56 -38.20
N PHE A 21 2.66 -5.46 -38.63
CA PHE A 21 2.01 -4.51 -37.74
C PHE A 21 0.80 -5.12 -37.03
N GLY A 22 0.03 -5.99 -37.70
CA GLY A 22 -1.08 -6.71 -37.09
C GLY A 22 -0.60 -7.65 -35.97
N TRP A 23 0.45 -8.43 -36.23
CA TRP A 23 1.09 -9.29 -35.22
C TRP A 23 1.64 -8.48 -34.05
N HIS A 24 2.42 -7.43 -34.32
CA HIS A 24 2.99 -6.57 -33.27
C HIS A 24 1.92 -5.78 -32.51
N GLY A 25 0.81 -5.43 -33.15
CA GLY A 25 -0.33 -4.79 -32.49
C GLY A 25 -1.11 -5.74 -31.59
N TYR A 26 -1.12 -7.04 -31.92
CA TYR A 26 -1.78 -8.07 -31.12
C TYR A 26 -0.91 -8.56 -29.95
N TYR A 27 0.38 -8.77 -30.16
CA TYR A 27 1.33 -9.24 -29.14
C TYR A 27 2.13 -8.12 -28.45
N GLY A 28 1.84 -6.86 -28.77
CA GLY A 28 2.55 -5.72 -28.23
C GLY A 28 2.25 -5.47 -26.74
N PRO A 29 3.15 -4.79 -26.01
CA PRO A 29 2.96 -4.45 -24.60
C PRO A 29 1.79 -3.48 -24.33
N ARG A 30 1.09 -3.03 -25.37
CA ARG A 30 -0.09 -2.14 -25.30
C ARG A 30 -1.37 -2.81 -25.82
N SER A 31 -1.32 -4.12 -26.10
CA SER A 31 -2.48 -4.93 -26.41
C SER A 31 -3.45 -5.00 -25.23
N PHE A 32 -4.73 -5.24 -25.50
CA PHE A 32 -5.81 -5.23 -24.52
C PHE A 32 -5.52 -6.05 -23.25
N ASP A 33 -4.85 -7.19 -23.40
CA ASP A 33 -4.50 -8.09 -22.29
C ASP A 33 -3.60 -7.46 -21.22
N HIS A 34 -2.68 -6.56 -21.61
CA HIS A 34 -1.84 -5.85 -20.63
C HIS A 34 -2.60 -4.79 -19.85
N ARG A 35 -3.70 -4.26 -20.39
CA ARG A 35 -4.52 -3.28 -19.67
C ARG A 35 -5.24 -3.94 -18.52
N ASP A 36 -5.81 -5.12 -18.74
CA ASP A 36 -6.54 -5.86 -17.72
C ASP A 36 -5.61 -6.34 -16.60
N ALA A 37 -4.42 -6.85 -16.97
CA ALA A 37 -3.40 -7.22 -16.00
C ALA A 37 -2.88 -6.02 -15.18
N LEU A 38 -2.73 -4.84 -15.81
CA LEU A 38 -2.35 -3.62 -15.11
C LEU A 38 -3.47 -3.09 -14.21
N ALA A 39 -4.73 -3.15 -14.67
CA ALA A 39 -5.90 -2.76 -13.88
C ALA A 39 -6.05 -3.65 -12.64
N ALA A 40 -5.93 -4.97 -12.80
CA ALA A 40 -5.96 -5.92 -11.69
C ALA A 40 -4.83 -5.69 -10.69
N LYS A 41 -3.61 -5.38 -11.16
CA LYS A 41 -2.49 -5.00 -10.27
C LYS A 41 -2.78 -3.70 -9.53
N ALA A 42 -3.34 -2.69 -10.19
CA ALA A 42 -3.69 -1.41 -9.57
C ALA A 42 -4.75 -1.60 -8.48
N GLU A 43 -5.79 -2.40 -8.75
CA GLU A 43 -6.82 -2.74 -7.77
C GLU A 43 -6.22 -3.47 -6.55
N ALA A 44 -5.40 -4.50 -6.78
CA ALA A 44 -4.73 -5.22 -5.70
C ALA A 44 -3.82 -4.33 -4.85
N LEU A 45 -3.13 -3.36 -5.46
CA LEU A 45 -2.34 -2.37 -4.72
C LEU A 45 -3.22 -1.42 -3.90
N ASN A 46 -4.34 -0.96 -4.45
CA ASN A 46 -5.27 -0.09 -3.72
C ASN A 46 -5.83 -0.78 -2.47
N VAL A 47 -6.17 -2.07 -2.56
CA VAL A 47 -6.61 -2.86 -1.40
C VAL A 47 -5.53 -2.91 -0.32
N LYS A 48 -4.26 -3.11 -0.70
CA LYS A 48 -3.14 -3.11 0.25
C LYS A 48 -2.95 -1.74 0.91
N VAL A 49 -3.07 -0.66 0.15
CA VAL A 49 -2.98 0.70 0.68
C VAL A 49 -4.10 0.97 1.69
N ALA A 50 -5.33 0.54 1.39
CA ALA A 50 -6.45 0.67 2.32
C ALA A 50 -6.18 -0.07 3.64
N ALA A 51 -5.75 -1.33 3.57
CA ALA A 51 -5.44 -2.13 4.76
C ALA A 51 -4.33 -1.50 5.64
N ILE A 52 -3.23 -1.07 5.02
CA ILE A 52 -2.11 -0.43 5.74
C ILE A 52 -2.55 0.91 6.35
N ARG A 53 -3.42 1.66 5.66
CA ARG A 53 -3.94 2.93 6.17
C ARG A 53 -4.84 2.72 7.39
N ASP A 54 -5.67 1.68 7.38
CA ASP A 54 -6.52 1.33 8.52
C ASP A 54 -5.68 0.90 9.73
N GLU A 55 -4.63 0.11 9.51
CA GLU A 55 -3.68 -0.29 10.55
C GLU A 55 -2.97 0.93 11.14
N ARG A 56 -2.47 1.84 10.28
CA ARG A 56 -1.87 3.11 10.71
C ARG A 56 -2.84 3.91 11.57
N GLN A 57 -4.09 4.07 11.15
CA GLN A 57 -5.09 4.82 11.93
C GLN A 57 -5.44 4.16 13.26
N ALA A 58 -5.47 2.81 13.32
CA ALA A 58 -5.67 2.09 14.57
C ALA A 58 -4.50 2.31 15.54
N LEU A 59 -3.27 2.26 15.03
CA LEU A 59 -2.06 2.54 15.81
C LEU A 59 -1.98 3.99 16.25
N GLU A 60 -2.30 4.95 15.39
CA GLU A 60 -2.35 6.37 15.76
C GLU A 60 -3.36 6.64 16.87
N ARG A 61 -4.54 6.01 16.80
CA ARG A 61 -5.53 6.09 17.89
C ARG A 61 -4.96 5.55 19.20
N LYS A 62 -4.34 4.36 19.17
CA LYS A 62 -3.69 3.79 20.36
C LYS A 62 -2.57 4.69 20.90
N VAL A 63 -1.72 5.22 20.04
CA VAL A 63 -0.63 6.13 20.44
C VAL A 63 -1.20 7.44 21.00
N SER A 64 -2.27 7.97 20.42
CA SER A 64 -2.92 9.18 20.93
C SER A 64 -3.45 8.99 22.35
N LEU A 65 -3.96 7.81 22.68
CA LEU A 65 -4.39 7.46 24.04
C LEU A 65 -3.22 7.27 25.02
N MET A 66 -2.03 6.95 24.52
CA MET A 66 -0.80 6.75 25.32
C MET A 66 0.09 8.00 25.37
N ARG A 67 -0.32 9.12 24.76
CA ARG A 67 0.52 10.33 24.72
C ARG A 67 0.54 10.99 26.11
N PRO A 68 1.72 11.16 26.73
CA PRO A 68 1.84 11.75 28.06
C PRO A 68 1.43 13.22 28.13
N GLN A 69 1.27 13.90 26.99
CA GLN A 69 0.75 15.28 26.93
C GLN A 69 -0.74 15.38 27.27
N SER A 70 -1.49 14.26 27.30
CA SER A 70 -2.87 14.19 27.80
C SER A 70 -3.00 13.40 29.10
N ILE A 71 -1.90 12.89 29.66
CA ILE A 71 -1.92 12.17 30.93
C ILE A 71 -1.56 13.17 32.01
N ASP A 72 -2.48 13.37 32.96
CA ASP A 72 -2.27 14.23 34.11
C ASP A 72 -1.07 13.68 34.92
N PRO A 73 -0.02 14.49 35.17
CA PRO A 73 1.11 14.07 36.00
C PRO A 73 0.68 13.55 37.38
N ASP A 74 -0.44 14.04 37.94
CA ASP A 74 -0.97 13.55 39.22
C ASP A 74 -1.51 12.11 39.09
N MET A 75 -2.19 11.77 38.00
CA MET A 75 -2.62 10.39 37.72
C MET A 75 -1.44 9.44 37.50
N LEU A 76 -0.34 9.94 36.96
CA LEU A 76 0.88 9.16 36.72
C LEU A 76 1.59 8.87 38.05
N ASP A 77 1.60 9.82 38.98
CA ASP A 77 2.12 9.65 40.34
C ASP A 77 1.26 8.69 41.17
N GLU A 78 -0.08 8.75 41.02
CA GLU A 78 -0.99 7.77 41.63
C GLU A 78 -0.76 6.36 41.10
N LEU A 79 -0.63 6.17 39.78
CA LEU A 79 -0.40 4.86 39.18
C LEU A 79 0.96 4.29 39.57
N ALA A 80 1.98 5.14 39.69
CA ALA A 80 3.31 4.75 40.18
C ALA A 80 3.25 4.31 41.65
N ARG A 81 2.55 5.05 42.51
CA ARG A 81 2.33 4.65 43.91
C ARG A 81 1.53 3.35 44.03
N SER A 82 0.45 3.19 43.27
CA SER A 82 -0.44 2.03 43.40
C SER A 82 0.14 0.74 42.83
N THR A 83 0.94 0.85 41.76
CA THR A 83 1.38 -0.33 40.97
C THR A 83 2.84 -0.69 41.23
N LEU A 84 3.69 0.30 41.51
CA LEU A 84 5.12 0.11 41.73
C LEU A 84 5.53 0.28 43.20
N ASP A 85 4.56 0.52 44.11
CA ASP A 85 4.79 0.83 45.53
C ASP A 85 5.83 1.96 45.70
N PHE A 86 5.81 2.92 44.77
CA PHE A 86 6.85 3.94 44.64
C PHE A 86 6.62 5.07 45.65
N GLY A 87 7.20 4.95 46.85
CA GLY A 87 7.20 5.98 47.89
C GLY A 87 8.38 6.96 47.76
N LYS A 88 8.22 8.19 48.25
CA LYS A 88 9.36 9.12 48.40
C LYS A 88 10.38 8.55 49.42
N PRO A 89 11.67 8.94 49.38
CA PRO A 89 12.64 8.48 50.36
C PRO A 89 12.17 8.81 51.79
N GLY A 90 11.82 7.78 52.57
CA GLY A 90 11.31 7.92 53.94
C GLY A 90 9.80 7.64 54.13
N GLU A 91 9.04 7.34 53.08
CA GLU A 91 7.64 6.92 53.19
C GLU A 91 7.51 5.40 53.37
N LEU A 92 6.68 4.97 54.32
CA LEU A 92 6.43 3.56 54.63
C LEU A 92 5.04 3.16 54.12
N ILE A 93 4.98 2.37 53.04
CA ILE A 93 3.70 1.90 52.49
C ILE A 93 3.29 0.61 53.21
N VAL A 94 2.19 0.66 53.98
CA VAL A 94 1.66 -0.49 54.72
C VAL A 94 0.37 -0.93 54.06
N LYS A 95 0.38 -2.15 53.50
CA LYS A 95 -0.83 -2.79 52.97
C LYS A 95 -1.62 -3.36 54.14
N LEU A 96 -2.71 -2.69 54.52
CA LEU A 96 -3.58 -3.19 55.59
C LEU A 96 -4.33 -4.44 55.10
N PRO A 97 -4.27 -5.57 55.85
CA PRO A 97 -5.11 -6.72 55.59
C PRO A 97 -6.56 -6.39 56.00
N ASN A 98 -7.52 -6.80 55.17
CA ASN A 98 -8.89 -6.99 55.64
C ASN A 98 -8.97 -8.28 56.46
#